data_AF-A0A2E6A1V1-F1
#
_entry.id   AF-A0A2E6A1V1-F1
#
_cell.length_a   1.000
_cell.length_b   1.000
_cell.length_c   1.000
_cell.angle_alpha   90.00
_cell.angle_beta   90.00
_cell.angle_gamma   90.00
#
_symmetry.space_group_name_H-M   'P 1'
#
loop_
_entity.id
_entity.type
_entity.pdbx_description
1 polymer ?
#
loop_
_entity_poly.entity_id
_entity_poly.type
_entity_poly.pdbx_seq_one_letter_code
_entity_poly.pdbx_strand_id
1 'polypeptide(L)'
;MTDAPDQVHLVGGGIASLAAAVFLIRDASVDGNDIHILEGSSSLGGSLDGSGDEHTGFVIRGERMFEEHFGCTFDLLRAIPTLDGSSTVTQEILEFTREVLPSSNCRLVVICQ
;
A
#
# COMPACT_ATOMS: atom_id res chain seq x y z
N MET A 1 23.47 -21.35 4.91
CA MET A 1 22.36 -22.17 5.41
C MET A 1 21.09 -21.40 5.09
N THR A 2 20.61 -21.51 3.85
CA THR A 2 19.36 -20.87 3.40
C THR A 2 18.35 -21.99 3.24
N ASP A 3 17.61 -22.23 4.31
CA ASP A 3 16.46 -23.15 4.35
C ASP A 3 15.22 -22.39 3.86
N ALA A 4 15.36 -21.69 2.72
CA ALA A 4 14.26 -20.94 2.14
C ALA A 4 13.27 -21.96 1.57
N PRO A 5 11.97 -21.88 1.92
CA PRO A 5 10.98 -22.82 1.42
C PRO A 5 10.94 -22.78 -0.11
N ASP A 6 10.91 -23.95 -0.74
CA ASP A 6 10.89 -24.08 -2.20
C ASP A 6 9.71 -23.33 -2.82
N GLN A 7 8.59 -23.17 -2.11
CA GLN A 7 7.38 -22.46 -2.56
C GLN A 7 6.68 -21.76 -1.38
N VAL A 8 6.22 -20.53 -1.59
CA VAL A 8 5.48 -19.73 -0.61
C VAL A 8 4.11 -19.36 -1.17
N HIS A 9 3.05 -19.62 -0.41
CA HIS A 9 1.68 -19.30 -0.80
C HIS A 9 1.07 -18.26 0.14
N LEU A 10 0.58 -17.15 -0.42
CA LEU A 10 -0.02 -16.03 0.29
C LEU A 10 -1.50 -15.95 -0.12
N VAL A 11 -2.41 -16.13 0.83
CA VAL A 11 -3.87 -16.11 0.56
C VAL A 11 -4.40 -14.69 0.71
N GLY A 12 -4.97 -14.17 -0.37
CA GLY A 12 -5.47 -12.80 -0.52
C GLY A 12 -4.45 -11.88 -1.20
N GLY A 13 -4.91 -11.06 -2.14
CA GLY A 13 -4.14 -10.11 -2.93
C GLY A 13 -4.15 -8.68 -2.36
N GLY A 14 -4.41 -8.55 -1.06
CA GLY A 14 -4.35 -7.27 -0.35
C GLY A 14 -2.93 -6.84 0.02
N ILE A 15 -2.82 -5.64 0.61
CA ILE A 15 -1.54 -5.04 0.99
C ILE A 15 -0.69 -5.90 1.93
N ALA A 16 -1.31 -6.72 2.78
CA ALA A 16 -0.58 -7.60 3.69
C ALA A 16 0.25 -8.65 2.93
N SER A 17 -0.37 -9.34 1.96
CA SER A 17 0.34 -10.34 1.15
C SER A 17 1.33 -9.69 0.20
N LEU A 18 0.98 -8.54 -0.39
CA LEU A 18 1.91 -7.79 -1.24
C LEU A 18 3.16 -7.35 -0.45
N ALA A 19 2.97 -6.82 0.76
CA ALA A 19 4.08 -6.48 1.65
C ALA A 19 4.93 -7.69 2.03
N ALA A 20 4.28 -8.82 2.37
CA ALA A 20 4.98 -10.06 2.69
C ALA A 20 5.86 -10.53 1.52
N ALA A 21 5.33 -10.51 0.29
CA ALA A 21 6.10 -10.85 -0.91
C ALA A 21 7.33 -9.96 -1.08
N VAL A 22 7.20 -8.64 -0.87
CA VAL A 22 8.34 -7.72 -0.95
C VAL A 22 9.40 -8.06 0.09
N PHE A 23 9.02 -8.30 1.35
CA PHE A 23 9.99 -8.66 2.40
C PHE A 23 10.63 -10.05 2.14
N LEU A 24 9.89 -11.02 1.60
CA LEU A 24 10.44 -12.32 1.22
C LEU A 24 11.52 -12.18 0.14
N ILE A 25 11.27 -11.36 -0.88
CA ILE A 25 12.24 -11.11 -1.95
C ILE A 25 13.44 -10.32 -1.40
N ARG A 26 13.17 -9.23 -0.67
CA ARG A 26 14.18 -8.25 -0.26
C ARG A 26 15.07 -8.73 0.89
N ASP A 27 14.46 -9.32 1.92
CA ASP A 27 15.12 -9.60 3.20
C ASP A 27 15.42 -11.10 3.38
N ALA A 28 14.60 -11.98 2.79
CA ALA A 28 14.79 -13.43 2.84
C ALA A 28 15.41 -14.01 1.56
N SER A 29 15.64 -13.20 0.52
CA SER A 29 16.21 -13.60 -0.77
C SER A 29 15.48 -14.77 -1.43
N VAL A 30 14.15 -14.84 -1.27
CA VAL A 30 13.30 -15.82 -1.95
C VAL A 30 13.13 -15.38 -3.41
N ASP A 31 13.24 -16.32 -4.36
CA ASP A 31 13.01 -16.02 -5.77
C ASP A 31 11.52 -15.67 -5.99
N GLY A 32 11.25 -14.63 -6.78
CA GLY A 32 9.88 -14.20 -7.04
C GLY A 32 9.01 -15.27 -7.70
N ASN A 33 9.63 -16.20 -8.45
CA ASN A 33 8.92 -17.32 -9.08
C ASN A 33 8.40 -18.36 -8.06
N ASP A 34 8.94 -18.35 -6.84
CA ASP A 34 8.53 -19.26 -5.76
C ASP A 34 7.43 -18.65 -4.88
N ILE A 35 7.02 -17.40 -5.12
CA ILE A 35 5.98 -16.70 -4.34
C ILE A 35 4.67 -16.63 -5.12
N HIS A 36 3.62 -17.23 -4.56
CA HIS A 36 2.29 -17.32 -5.16
C HIS A 36 1.27 -16.54 -4.34
N ILE A 37 0.64 -15.54 -4.95
CA ILE A 37 -0.47 -14.78 -4.34
C ILE A 37 -1.79 -15.33 -4.89
N LEU A 38 -2.64 -15.84 -4.00
CA LEU A 38 -3.92 -16.43 -4.33
C LEU A 38 -5.05 -15.43 -4.03
N GLU A 39 -5.54 -14.74 -5.07
CA GLU A 39 -6.64 -13.78 -4.98
C GLU A 39 -7.92 -14.37 -5.57
N GLY A 40 -9.05 -14.21 -4.87
CA GLY A 40 -10.35 -14.74 -5.29
C GLY A 40 -11.11 -13.80 -6.23
N SER A 41 -10.75 -12.52 -6.26
CA SER A 41 -11.32 -11.50 -7.13
C SER A 41 -10.52 -11.30 -8.41
N SER A 42 -11.04 -10.49 -9.32
CA SER A 42 -10.39 -10.15 -10.60
C SER A 42 -9.26 -9.14 -10.46
N SER A 43 -9.03 -8.58 -9.27
CA SER A 43 -8.16 -7.42 -9.07
C SER A 43 -7.39 -7.55 -7.76
N LEU A 44 -6.12 -7.16 -7.78
CA LEU A 44 -5.32 -7.05 -6.56
C LEU A 44 -5.61 -5.74 -5.83
N GLY A 45 -5.19 -5.65 -4.56
CA GLY A 45 -5.30 -4.46 -3.72
C GLY A 45 -6.18 -4.67 -2.49
N GLY A 46 -7.14 -5.60 -2.54
CA GLY A 46 -8.07 -5.84 -1.43
C GLY A 46 -8.81 -4.55 -1.06
N SER A 47 -8.67 -4.09 0.19
CA SER A 47 -9.26 -2.82 0.65
C SER A 47 -8.56 -1.55 0.14
N LEU A 48 -7.48 -1.67 -0.61
CA LEU A 48 -6.80 -0.55 -1.27
C LEU A 48 -7.32 -0.34 -2.71
N ASP A 49 -8.51 -0.83 -3.04
CA ASP A 49 -9.11 -0.64 -4.36
C ASP A 49 -9.69 0.76 -4.56
N GLY A 50 -9.63 1.21 -5.81
CA GLY A 50 -10.38 2.33 -6.35
C GLY A 50 -10.95 1.91 -7.70
N SER A 51 -12.23 2.21 -7.94
CA SER A 51 -12.93 1.77 -9.16
C SER A 51 -13.91 2.83 -9.67
N GLY A 52 -14.51 2.57 -10.83
CA GLY A 52 -15.43 3.49 -11.49
C GLY A 52 -14.75 4.42 -12.48
N ASP A 53 -15.55 5.28 -13.10
CA ASP A 53 -15.16 6.19 -14.17
C ASP A 53 -16.01 7.48 -14.15
N GLU A 54 -15.77 8.39 -15.09
CA GLU A 54 -16.52 9.65 -15.20
C GLU A 54 -18.01 9.47 -15.52
N HIS A 55 -18.43 8.30 -16.03
CA HIS A 55 -19.82 8.03 -16.42
C HIS A 55 -20.63 7.38 -15.30
N THR A 56 -19.99 6.50 -14.52
CA THR A 56 -20.60 5.69 -13.47
C THR A 56 -20.31 6.19 -12.06
N GLY A 57 -19.32 7.08 -11.93
CA GLY A 57 -18.86 7.67 -10.68
C GLY A 57 -17.69 6.89 -10.07
N PHE A 58 -16.83 7.60 -9.34
CA PHE A 58 -15.66 7.02 -8.66
C PHE A 58 -16.04 6.43 -7.30
N VAL A 59 -15.52 5.23 -7.02
CA VAL A 59 -15.73 4.50 -5.77
C VAL A 59 -14.38 4.27 -5.08
N ILE A 60 -14.30 4.69 -3.83
CA ILE A 60 -13.12 4.53 -2.96
C ILE A 60 -13.55 3.78 -1.70
N ARG A 61 -12.90 2.65 -1.38
CA ARG A 61 -13.26 1.84 -0.21
C ARG A 61 -12.60 2.31 1.09
N GLY A 62 -13.11 3.45 1.60
CA GLY A 62 -12.68 4.08 2.87
C GLY A 62 -11.39 4.87 2.73
N GLU A 63 -11.05 5.81 3.62
CA GLU A 63 -9.76 6.51 3.55
C GLU A 63 -8.59 5.71 4.13
N ARG A 64 -7.37 6.12 3.80
CA ARG A 64 -6.15 5.63 4.43
C ARG A 64 -5.37 6.82 4.93
N MET A 65 -4.98 6.75 6.20
CA MET A 65 -4.20 7.80 6.84
C MET A 65 -2.76 7.30 6.98
N PHE A 66 -1.83 8.13 6.55
CA PHE A 66 -0.40 7.94 6.80
C PHE A 66 0.04 8.91 7.88
N GLU A 67 1.02 8.47 8.64
CA GLU A 67 1.58 9.21 9.76
C GLU A 67 3.09 8.94 9.79
N GLU A 68 3.88 9.91 10.21
CA GLU A 68 5.34 9.90 10.03
C GLU A 68 6.06 8.75 10.75
N HIS A 69 5.48 8.21 11.82
CA HIS A 69 6.05 7.11 12.61
C HIS A 69 5.65 5.72 12.07
N PHE A 70 5.03 5.63 10.89
CA PHE A 70 4.74 4.35 10.22
C PHE A 70 6.03 3.73 9.62
N GLY A 71 7.00 3.44 10.48
CA GLY A 71 8.34 3.00 10.11
C GLY A 71 8.33 1.78 9.20
N CYS A 72 7.57 0.72 9.54
CA CYS A 72 7.48 -0.48 8.70
C CYS A 72 6.89 -0.20 7.31
N THR A 73 5.93 0.71 7.22
CA THR A 73 5.28 1.05 5.95
C THR A 73 6.21 1.86 5.06
N PHE A 74 6.88 2.87 5.61
CA PHE A 74 7.86 3.64 4.84
C PHE A 74 9.13 2.84 4.53
N ASP A 75 9.48 1.88 5.39
CA ASP A 75 10.53 0.90 5.15
C ASP A 75 10.22 -0.04 3.98
N LEU A 76 8.95 -0.43 3.84
CA LEU A 76 8.47 -1.18 2.69
C LEU A 76 8.49 -0.30 1.43
N LEU A 77 7.83 0.85 1.48
CA LEU A 77 7.58 1.71 0.32
C LEU A 77 8.84 2.39 -0.23
N ARG A 78 9.93 2.52 0.55
CA ARG A 78 11.23 3.03 0.06
C ARG A 78 11.89 2.09 -0.96
N ALA A 79 11.45 0.84 -1.04
CA ALA A 79 11.91 -0.12 -2.04
C ALA A 79 11.02 -0.16 -3.28
N ILE A 80 9.89 0.56 -3.28
CA ILE A 80 8.92 0.57 -4.38
C ILE A 80 9.10 1.85 -5.20
N PRO A 81 9.41 1.75 -6.50
CA PRO A 81 9.49 2.92 -7.37
C PRO A 81 8.11 3.52 -7.61
N THR A 82 8.05 4.82 -7.88
CA THR A 82 6.86 5.48 -8.40
C THR A 82 6.50 4.93 -9.78
N LEU A 83 5.26 5.17 -10.23
CA LEU A 83 4.77 4.65 -11.53
C LEU A 83 5.56 5.20 -12.73
N ASP A 84 6.09 6.41 -12.62
CA ASP A 84 6.97 7.04 -13.61
C ASP A 84 8.46 6.68 -13.40
N GLY A 85 8.79 5.99 -12.30
CA GLY A 85 10.14 5.56 -11.93
C GLY A 85 11.09 6.70 -11.53
N SER A 86 10.58 7.92 -11.31
CA SER A 86 11.42 9.09 -11.00
C SER A 86 11.93 9.09 -9.55
N SER A 87 11.20 8.48 -8.63
CA SER A 87 11.53 8.41 -7.21
C SER A 87 10.97 7.14 -6.56
N THR A 88 10.98 7.08 -5.22
CA THR A 88 10.32 6.02 -4.46
C THR A 88 8.98 6.51 -3.91
N VAL A 89 8.04 5.58 -3.70
CA VAL A 89 6.71 5.93 -3.14
C VAL A 89 6.84 6.61 -1.77
N THR A 90 7.82 6.22 -0.95
CA THR A 90 8.11 6.93 0.31
C THR A 90 8.52 8.38 0.09
N GLN A 91 9.39 8.66 -0.88
CA GLN A 91 9.82 10.03 -1.17
C GLN A 91 8.64 10.88 -1.64
N GLU A 92 7.85 10.37 -2.58
CA GLU A 92 6.67 11.06 -3.12
C GLU A 92 5.67 11.44 -2.02
N ILE A 93 5.35 10.51 -1.10
CA ILE A 93 4.43 10.76 0.01
C ILE A 93 4.97 11.86 0.95
N LEU A 94 6.26 11.82 1.29
CA LEU A 94 6.89 12.77 2.21
C LEU A 94 7.10 14.14 1.57
N GLU A 95 7.31 14.21 0.25
CA GLU A 95 7.35 15.46 -0.51
C GLU A 95 5.98 16.10 -0.56
N PHE A 96 4.96 15.35 -0.95
CA PHE A 96 3.58 15.83 -0.98
C PHE A 96 3.11 16.35 0.39
N THR A 97 3.43 15.64 1.48
CA THR A 97 3.05 16.05 2.84
C THR A 97 3.72 17.35 3.28
N ARG A 98 4.94 17.63 2.80
CA ARG A 98 5.64 18.90 3.07
C ARG A 98 5.02 20.08 2.32
N GLU A 99 4.44 19.83 1.16
CA GLU A 99 3.77 20.86 0.35
C GLU A 99 2.32 21.09 0.79
N VAL A 100 1.61 20.02 1.16
CA VAL A 100 0.18 20.02 1.48
C VAL A 100 -0.02 19.62 2.93
N LEU A 101 0.06 20.61 3.83
CA LEU A 101 -0.12 20.39 5.26
C LEU A 101 -1.61 20.14 5.59
N PRO A 102 -1.96 18.98 6.16
CA PRO A 102 -3.34 18.71 6.54
C PRO A 102 -3.73 19.59 7.72
N SER A 103 -4.85 20.30 7.59
CA SER A 103 -5.47 21.06 8.68
C SER A 103 -6.98 20.87 8.65
N SER A 104 -7.62 20.84 9.83
CA SER A 104 -9.06 20.65 9.95
C SER A 104 -9.69 21.83 10.67
N ASN A 105 -10.34 22.72 9.92
CA ASN A 105 -10.98 23.92 10.45
C ASN A 105 -12.37 23.65 11.06
N CYS A 106 -12.98 22.51 10.71
CA CYS A 106 -14.31 22.11 11.17
C CYS A 106 -14.26 20.69 11.75
N ARG A 107 -13.28 20.40 12.62
CA ARG A 107 -13.07 19.05 13.18
C ARG A 107 -14.27 18.55 14.00
N LEU A 108 -14.96 19.48 14.64
CA LEU A 108 -16.16 19.26 15.43
C LEU A 108 -17.16 20.37 15.12
N VAL A 109 -18.37 19.99 14.72
CA VAL A 109 -19.50 20.91 14.55
C VAL A 109 -20.53 20.55 15.62
N VAL A 110 -20.81 21.48 16.54
CA VAL A 110 -21.82 21.31 17.59
C VAL A 110 -23.07 22.07 17.18
N ILE A 111 -24.22 21.39 17.17
CA ILE A 111 -25.52 22.02 16.98
C ILE A 111 -26.09 22.25 18.39
N CYS A 112 -26.10 23.51 18.85
CA CYS A 112 -26.83 23.87 20.05
C CYS A 112 -28.34 23.87 19.72
N GLN A 113 -29.09 23.02 20.43
CA GLN A 113 -30.55 23.12 20.52
C GLN A 113 -30.95 24.02 21.67
#